data_AF-A0A5N7WMX7-F1
#
_entry.id   AF-A0A5N7WMX7-F1
#
_cell.length_a   1.000
_cell.length_b   1.000
_cell.length_c   1.000
_cell.angle_alpha   90.00
_cell.angle_beta   90.00
_cell.angle_gamma   90.00
#
_symmetry.space_group_name_H-M   'P 1'
#
loop_
_entity.id
_entity.type
_entity.pdbx_description
1 polymer ?
#
loop_
_entity_poly.entity_id
_entity_poly.type
_entity_poly.pdbx_seq_one_letter_code
_entity_poly.pdbx_strand_id
1 'polypeptide(L)'
;MSEQSIQTAAHKMVYILVVEQSLRAGEGMSEQVLAADLQKHGIGEGERQSALDWAVGKGWLEKAEGGEVRLTEAGFDMNFTQ
;
A
#
# COMPACT_ATOMS: atom_id res chain seq x y z
N MET A 1 -7.03 -6.67 16.33
CA MET A 1 -6.84 -6.79 14.88
C MET A 1 -6.35 -8.19 14.57
N SER A 2 -6.83 -8.81 13.50
CA SER A 2 -6.29 -10.10 13.04
C SER A 2 -5.17 -9.87 12.03
N GLU A 3 -4.26 -10.83 11.91
CA GLU A 3 -3.22 -10.82 10.88
C GLU A 3 -3.84 -10.78 9.46
N GLN A 4 -4.98 -11.44 9.27
CA GLN A 4 -5.71 -11.43 8.00
C GLN A 4 -6.15 -10.01 7.60
N SER A 5 -6.66 -9.20 8.53
CA SER A 5 -7.04 -7.80 8.24
C SER A 5 -5.82 -6.97 7.79
N ILE A 6 -4.67 -7.15 8.44
CA ILE A 6 -3.42 -6.47 8.08
C ILE A 6 -2.97 -6.86 6.66
N GLN A 7 -3.02 -8.15 6.33
CA GLN A 7 -2.65 -8.63 5.00
C GLN A 7 -3.61 -8.13 3.92
N THR A 8 -4.92 -8.12 4.18
CA THR A 8 -5.91 -7.58 3.24
C THR A 8 -5.67 -6.09 3.01
N ALA A 9 -5.41 -5.32 4.08
CA ALA A 9 -5.12 -3.91 3.97
C ALA A 9 -3.81 -3.65 3.20
N ALA A 10 -2.77 -4.47 3.41
CA ALA A 10 -1.51 -4.36 2.70
C ALA A 10 -1.67 -4.64 1.19
N HIS A 11 -2.38 -5.70 0.80
CA HIS A 11 -2.70 -5.95 -0.61
C HIS A 11 -3.50 -4.79 -1.20
N LYS A 12 -4.45 -4.23 -0.45
CA LYS A 12 -5.27 -3.10 -0.90
C LYS A 12 -4.44 -1.83 -1.11
N MET A 13 -3.42 -1.58 -0.28
CA MET A 13 -2.47 -0.49 -0.52
C MET A 13 -1.79 -0.64 -1.88
N VAL A 14 -1.21 -1.80 -2.16
CA VAL A 14 -0.50 -2.00 -3.44
C VAL A 14 -1.49 -1.93 -4.62
N TYR A 15 -2.70 -2.47 -4.47
CA TYR A 15 -3.77 -2.34 -5.46
C TYR A 15 -4.09 -0.88 -5.77
N ILE A 16 -4.23 -0.03 -4.75
CA ILE A 16 -4.51 1.41 -4.95
C ILE A 16 -3.39 2.04 -5.77
N LEU A 17 -2.13 1.79 -5.41
CA LEU A 17 -0.98 2.37 -6.11
C LEU A 17 -0.92 1.92 -7.57
N VAL A 18 -1.09 0.62 -7.83
CA VAL A 18 -0.96 0.04 -9.18
C VAL A 18 -2.19 0.29 -10.05
N VAL A 19 -3.39 0.02 -9.52
CA VAL A 19 -4.62 -0.07 -10.32
C VAL A 19 -5.40 1.24 -10.28
N GLU A 20 -5.55 1.85 -9.11
CA GLU A 20 -6.36 3.07 -8.96
C GLU A 20 -5.56 4.32 -9.35
N GLN A 21 -4.29 4.39 -8.93
CA GLN A 21 -3.39 5.52 -9.18
C GLN A 21 -2.50 5.32 -10.41
N SER A 22 -2.50 4.12 -11.01
CA SER A 22 -1.72 3.80 -12.22
C SER A 22 -0.21 4.06 -12.09
N LEU A 23 0.34 3.92 -10.89
CA LEU A 23 1.77 4.11 -10.62
C LEU A 23 2.59 2.93 -11.14
N ARG A 24 3.80 3.25 -11.61
CA ARG A 24 4.84 2.29 -11.99
C ARG A 24 5.81 2.04 -10.84
N ALA A 25 6.64 1.01 -10.98
CA ALA A 25 7.76 0.78 -10.08
C ALA A 25 8.66 2.02 -9.98
N GLY A 26 9.04 2.39 -8.76
CA GLY A 26 9.81 3.60 -8.43
C GLY A 26 8.95 4.86 -8.26
N GLU A 27 7.69 4.85 -8.70
CA GLU A 27 6.75 5.94 -8.46
C GLU A 27 6.07 5.76 -7.10
N GLY A 28 5.58 6.86 -6.54
CA GLY A 28 4.88 6.86 -5.27
C GLY A 28 3.97 8.05 -5.10
N MET A 29 3.35 8.09 -3.93
CA MET A 29 2.46 9.16 -3.53
C MET A 29 2.64 9.44 -2.03
N SER A 30 2.15 10.59 -1.57
CA SER A 30 2.22 10.90 -0.15
C SER A 30 1.38 9.91 0.67
N GLU A 31 1.88 9.57 1.86
CA GLU A 31 1.17 8.70 2.80
C GLU A 31 -0.21 9.26 3.16
N GLN A 32 -0.35 10.59 3.17
CA GLN A 32 -1.62 11.27 3.46
C GLN A 32 -2.68 11.01 2.37
N VAL A 33 -2.29 11.07 1.09
CA VAL A 33 -3.22 10.78 -0.02
C VAL A 33 -3.56 9.29 -0.03
N LEU A 34 -2.57 8.42 0.19
CA LEU A 34 -2.81 6.99 0.33
C LEU A 34 -3.76 6.67 1.50
N ALA A 35 -3.60 7.33 2.64
CA ALA A 35 -4.49 7.17 3.79
C ALA A 35 -5.93 7.56 3.46
N ALA A 36 -6.13 8.64 2.69
CA ALA A 36 -7.45 9.05 2.25
C ALA A 36 -8.10 8.03 1.29
N ASP A 37 -7.32 7.42 0.40
CA ASP A 37 -7.84 6.36 -0.47
C ASP A 37 -8.18 5.09 0.31
N LEU A 38 -7.31 4.66 1.23
CA LEU A 38 -7.57 3.52 2.12
C LEU A 38 -8.84 3.70 2.94
N GLN A 39 -9.08 4.91 3.45
CA GLN A 39 -10.29 5.21 4.20
C GLN A 39 -11.57 5.06 3.35
N LYS A 40 -11.53 5.40 2.05
CA LYS A 40 -12.66 5.16 1.13
C LYS A 40 -12.95 3.67 0.96
N HIS A 41 -11.93 2.83 1.12
CA HIS A 41 -12.04 1.36 1.10
C HIS A 41 -12.32 0.75 2.48
N GLY A 42 -12.63 1.58 3.49
CA GLY A 42 -12.96 1.13 4.84
C GLY A 42 -11.74 0.74 5.70
N ILE A 43 -10.53 1.02 5.22
CA ILE A 43 -9.29 0.72 5.93
C ILE A 43 -8.91 1.88 6.84
N GLY A 44 -8.93 1.63 8.14
CA GLY A 44 -8.75 2.66 9.17
C GLY A 44 -7.31 2.87 9.61
N GLU A 45 -7.10 3.93 10.41
CA GLU A 45 -5.81 4.27 11.04
C GLU A 45 -5.17 3.07 11.77
N GLY A 46 -5.98 2.27 12.47
CA GLY A 46 -5.51 1.19 13.33
C GLY A 46 -4.77 0.08 12.58
N GLU A 47 -5.19 -0.23 11.35
CA GLU A 47 -4.56 -1.28 10.54
C GLU A 47 -3.61 -0.72 9.47
N ARG A 48 -3.74 0.56 9.11
CA ARG A 48 -2.89 1.23 8.10
C ARG A 48 -1.40 1.07 8.41
N GLN A 49 -0.96 1.46 9.61
CA GLN A 49 0.48 1.41 9.90
C GLN A 49 1.03 -0.02 9.84
N SER A 50 0.29 -0.97 10.40
CA SER A 50 0.67 -2.40 10.39
C SER A 50 0.68 -2.97 8.96
N ALA A 51 -0.27 -2.57 8.12
CA ALA A 51 -0.35 -2.98 6.73
C ALA A 51 0.81 -2.42 5.89
N LEU A 52 1.16 -1.15 6.11
CA LEU A 52 2.31 -0.54 5.44
C LEU A 52 3.61 -1.22 5.87
N ASP A 53 3.81 -1.45 7.16
CA ASP A 53 5.01 -2.13 7.66
C ASP A 53 5.08 -3.57 7.14
N TRP A 54 3.95 -4.24 7.00
CA TRP A 54 3.87 -5.58 6.41
C TRP A 54 4.22 -5.56 4.91
N ALA A 55 3.67 -4.64 4.13
CA ALA A 55 3.97 -4.49 2.70
C ALA A 55 5.46 -4.12 2.46
N VAL A 56 6.02 -3.27 3.33
CA VAL A 56 7.47 -2.95 3.34
C VAL A 56 8.29 -4.19 3.71
N GLY A 57 7.88 -4.95 4.72
CA GLY A 57 8.53 -6.21 5.09
C GLY A 57 8.48 -7.29 4.00
N LYS A 58 7.49 -7.23 3.11
CA LYS A 58 7.41 -8.06 1.90
C LYS A 58 8.20 -7.51 0.72
N GLY A 59 8.73 -6.29 0.83
CA GLY A 59 9.46 -5.62 -0.24
C GLY A 59 8.58 -5.12 -1.38
N TRP A 60 7.26 -4.97 -1.18
CA TRP A 60 6.32 -4.48 -2.19
C TRP A 60 6.25 -2.96 -2.22
N LEU A 61 6.43 -2.34 -1.05
CA LEU A 61 6.43 -0.90 -0.87
C LEU A 61 7.73 -0.49 -0.18
N GLU A 62 8.10 0.76 -0.37
CA GLU A 62 9.16 1.42 0.39
C GLU A 62 8.65 2.75 0.93
N LYS A 63 9.15 3.14 2.11
CA LYS A 63 8.94 4.49 2.65
C LYS A 63 10.08 5.37 2.16
N ALA A 64 9.76 6.37 1.35
CA ALA A 64 10.71 7.33 0.85
C ALA A 64 10.82 8.55 1.79
N GLU A 65 11.91 9.29 1.65
CA GLU A 65 12.10 10.55 2.38
C GLU A 65 10.96 11.53 2.09
N GLY A 66 10.50 12.25 3.12
CA GLY A 66 9.39 13.21 2.98
C GLY A 66 7.99 12.63 3.16
N GLY A 67 7.85 11.36 3.56
CA GLY A 67 6.55 10.74 3.85
C GLY A 67 5.83 10.24 2.59
N GLU A 68 6.57 9.92 1.53
CA GLU A 68 6.06 9.21 0.37
C GLU A 68 6.10 7.70 0.58
N VAL A 69 5.09 7.01 0.03
CA VAL A 69 5.06 5.56 -0.12
C VAL A 69 5.25 5.25 -1.60
N ARG A 70 6.32 4.51 -1.92
CA ARG A 70 6.67 4.14 -3.30
C ARG A 70 6.46 2.67 -3.55
N LEU A 71 6.12 2.37 -4.79
CA LEU A 71 5.95 1.04 -5.30
C LEU A 71 7.32 0.48 -5.72
N THR A 72 7.67 -0.72 -5.25
CA THR A 72 8.86 -1.42 -5.74
C THR A 72 8.53 -2.21 -7.01
N GLU A 73 9.55 -2.76 -7.68
CA GLU A 73 9.30 -3.70 -8.80
C GLU A 73 8.46 -4.90 -8.36
N ALA A 74 8.75 -5.47 -7.18
CA ALA A 74 8.01 -6.61 -6.65
C ALA A 74 6.53 -6.27 -6.33
N GLY A 75 6.25 -5.04 -5.88
CA GLY A 75 4.89 -4.57 -5.67
C GLY A 75 4.14 -4.33 -6.98
N PHE A 76 4.81 -3.80 -8.00
CA PHE A 76 4.23 -3.58 -9.32
C PHE A 76 3.89 -4.90 -10.04
N ASP A 77 4.73 -5.92 -9.88
CA ASP A 77 4.52 -7.24 -10.47
C ASP A 77 3.45 -8.08 -9.76
N MET A 78 2.86 -7.58 -8.67
CA MET A 78 1.80 -8.28 -7.97
C MET A 78 0.58 -8.48 -8.88
N ASN A 79 0.02 -9.68 -8.84
CA ASN A 79 -1.19 -9.99 -9.58
C ASN A 79 -2.44 -9.61 -8.78
N PHE A 80 -3.24 -8.69 -9.31
CA PHE A 80 -4.50 -8.24 -8.73
C PHE A 80 -5.75 -8.77 -9.43
N THR A 81 -5.61 -9.71 -10.39
CA THR A 81 -6.75 -10.28 -11.14
C THR A 81 -7.48 -11.40 -10.38
N GLN A 82 -7.60 -11.33 -9.05
CA GLN A 82 -8.30 -12.34 -8.24
C GLN A 82 -9.50 -11.75 -7.50
#